data_AF-A0A7V2JPU4-F1
#
_entry.id   AF-A0A7V2JPU4-F1
#
_cell.length_a   1.000
_cell.length_b   1.000
_cell.length_c   1.000
_cell.angle_alpha   90.00
_cell.angle_beta   90.00
_cell.angle_gamma   90.00
#
_symmetry.space_group_name_H-M   'P 1'
#
loop_
_entity.id
_entity.type
_entity.pdbx_description
1 polymer ?
#
loop_
_entity_poly.entity_id
_entity_poly.type
_entity_poly.pdbx_seq_one_letter_code
_entity_poly.pdbx_strand_id
1 'polypeptide(L)'
;ADFPLIEVGQLELNRNVDNYFAETEQACFAPSNMVPGIGASPDKMLQGRLLAYQDAHRYRVGVNANQLPVNAAKCPVHHYQRDGAMAGTCPVNGHMAVQSSGVNYYPNDQINDGAPVPDPSVAEPPMPVLEKAWVTRYSLSEDEDHYSQAGNLFRLMDESQKTQLTATIAEGLIHATESVQQRMLEQFRKADPDYTDHVSSVINTLRKKA
;
A
#
# COMPACT_ATOMS: atom_id res chain seq x y z
N ALA A 1 -21.92 -12.06 10.95
CA ALA A 1 -20.64 -11.50 10.46
C ALA A 1 -19.72 -11.43 11.66
N ASP A 2 -18.54 -12.04 11.57
CA ASP A 2 -17.63 -12.15 12.71
C ASP A 2 -17.03 -10.79 13.10
N PHE A 3 -16.93 -9.87 12.12
CA PHE A 3 -16.46 -8.49 12.28
C PHE A 3 -17.38 -7.52 11.52
N PRO A 4 -18.37 -6.90 12.18
CA PRO A 4 -19.25 -5.91 11.53
C PRO A 4 -18.51 -4.59 11.24
N LEU A 5 -18.97 -3.86 10.23
CA LEU A 5 -18.46 -2.53 9.93
C LEU A 5 -18.80 -1.56 11.08
N ILE A 6 -17.82 -0.77 11.51
CA ILE A 6 -17.99 0.31 12.48
C ILE A 6 -17.74 1.62 11.76
N GLU A 7 -18.73 2.50 11.76
CA GLU A 7 -18.61 3.82 11.14
C GLU A 7 -17.63 4.71 11.93
N VAL A 8 -16.71 5.37 11.20
CA VAL A 8 -15.70 6.26 11.79
C VAL A 8 -15.91 7.71 11.34
N GLY A 9 -16.23 7.94 10.07
CA GLY A 9 -16.44 9.28 9.51
C GLY A 9 -16.48 9.29 7.98
N GLN A 10 -16.45 10.49 7.40
CA GLN A 10 -16.57 10.73 5.96
C GLN A 10 -15.43 11.63 5.45
N LEU A 11 -14.92 11.31 4.26
CA LEU A 11 -13.95 12.11 3.51
C LEU A 11 -14.65 12.73 2.28
N GLU A 12 -14.42 14.02 2.04
CA GLU A 12 -14.89 14.74 0.84
C GLU A 12 -13.70 15.28 0.04
N LEU A 13 -13.76 15.16 -1.29
CA LEU A 13 -12.82 15.78 -2.22
C LEU A 13 -13.49 16.98 -2.88
N ASN A 14 -13.11 18.20 -2.49
CA ASN A 14 -13.82 19.45 -2.84
C ASN A 14 -12.96 20.49 -3.57
N ARG A 15 -11.72 20.15 -3.92
CA ARG A 15 -10.80 21.05 -4.64
C ARG A 15 -9.94 20.26 -5.62
N ASN A 16 -9.88 20.73 -6.86
CA ASN A 16 -8.90 20.23 -7.83
C ASN A 16 -7.51 20.82 -7.55
N VAL A 17 -6.48 20.15 -8.04
CA VAL A 17 -5.10 20.64 -7.99
C VAL A 17 -4.94 21.89 -8.87
N ASP A 18 -4.13 22.84 -8.42
CA ASP A 18 -3.77 24.04 -9.19
C ASP A 18 -2.65 23.70 -10.18
N ASN A 19 -1.72 22.81 -9.79
CA ASN A 19 -0.68 22.28 -10.66
C ASN A 19 -0.53 20.77 -10.50
N TYR A 20 -0.93 20.03 -11.54
CA TYR A 20 -0.92 18.58 -11.54
C TYR A 20 0.47 17.97 -11.27
N PHE A 21 1.54 18.54 -11.82
CA PHE A 21 2.88 18.01 -11.60
C PHE A 21 3.39 18.27 -10.17
N ALA A 22 3.10 19.45 -9.63
CA ALA A 22 3.53 19.84 -8.29
C ALA A 22 2.75 19.13 -7.17
N GLU A 23 1.46 18.88 -7.39
CA GLU A 23 0.58 18.31 -6.37
C GLU A 23 0.31 16.82 -6.59
N THR A 24 -0.01 16.36 -7.79
CA THR A 24 -0.35 14.95 -8.04
C THR A 24 0.89 14.11 -8.30
N GLU A 25 1.71 14.46 -9.29
CA GLU A 25 2.84 13.63 -9.70
C GLU A 25 3.94 13.56 -8.63
N GLN A 26 4.12 14.63 -7.85
CA GLN A 26 5.11 14.67 -6.76
C GLN A 26 4.55 14.21 -5.41
N ALA A 27 3.28 13.80 -5.33
CA ALA A 27 2.73 13.23 -4.10
C ALA A 27 3.45 11.93 -3.71
N CYS A 28 3.74 11.80 -2.41
CA CYS A 28 4.46 10.68 -1.83
C CYS A 28 3.64 10.05 -0.70
N PHE A 29 2.97 8.93 -0.99
CA PHE A 29 2.26 8.13 0.02
C PHE A 29 3.14 6.97 0.48
N ALA A 30 3.24 6.74 1.79
CA ALA A 30 3.98 5.61 2.34
C ALA A 30 3.24 5.01 3.55
N PRO A 31 3.00 3.69 3.59
CA PRO A 31 2.36 3.04 4.74
C PRO A 31 3.12 3.19 6.06
N SER A 32 4.42 3.51 6.01
CA SER A 32 5.25 3.79 7.18
C SER A 32 4.95 5.14 7.85
N ASN A 33 4.21 6.04 7.19
CA ASN A 33 3.87 7.35 7.74
C ASN A 33 2.64 7.22 8.65
N MET A 34 2.80 6.54 9.78
CA MET A 34 1.75 6.33 10.78
C MET A 34 1.76 7.44 11.85
N VAL A 35 0.63 7.58 12.54
CA VAL A 35 0.45 8.50 13.67
C VAL A 35 0.22 7.69 14.95
N PRO A 36 0.53 8.24 16.15
CA PRO A 36 0.28 7.55 17.41
C PRO A 36 -1.16 7.02 17.50
N GLY A 37 -1.29 5.73 17.84
CA GLY A 37 -2.57 5.01 17.86
C GLY A 37 -2.85 4.14 16.63
N ILE A 38 -2.05 4.25 15.57
CA ILE A 38 -2.11 3.39 14.38
C ILE A 38 -0.74 2.70 14.23
N GLY A 39 -0.74 1.37 14.07
CA GLY A 39 0.48 0.56 13.97
C GLY A 39 0.40 -0.49 12.87
N ALA A 40 1.56 -1.06 12.51
CA ALA A 40 1.65 -2.10 11.50
C ALA A 40 1.37 -3.50 12.07
N SER A 41 0.63 -4.31 11.30
CA SER A 41 0.47 -5.75 11.57
C SER A 41 1.69 -6.54 11.05
N PRO A 42 1.90 -7.80 11.49
CA PRO A 42 2.96 -8.67 10.97
C PRO A 42 2.66 -9.26 9.58
N ASP A 43 1.72 -8.68 8.82
CA ASP A 43 1.44 -9.08 7.44
C ASP A 43 2.71 -8.89 6.57
N LYS A 44 3.16 -9.98 5.94
CA LYS A 44 4.39 -10.02 5.12
C LYS A 44 4.37 -8.99 3.98
N MET A 45 3.21 -8.77 3.36
CA MET A 45 3.04 -7.78 2.28
C MET A 45 3.11 -6.37 2.85
N LEU A 46 2.48 -6.10 3.99
CA LEU A 46 2.57 -4.79 4.65
C LEU A 46 4.01 -4.48 5.06
N GLN A 47 4.70 -5.43 5.70
CA GLN A 47 6.08 -5.26 6.16
C GLN A 47 7.03 -4.89 5.02
N GLY A 48 6.88 -5.50 3.84
CA GLY A 48 7.64 -5.10 2.65
C GLY A 48 7.34 -3.67 2.18
N ARG A 49 6.07 -3.25 2.25
CA ARG A 49 5.63 -1.91 1.84
C ARG A 49 6.07 -0.81 2.81
N LEU A 50 6.29 -1.11 4.09
CA LEU A 50 6.84 -0.13 5.05
C LEU A 50 8.21 0.39 4.61
N LEU A 51 9.00 -0.44 3.93
CA LEU A 51 10.30 -0.05 3.37
C LEU A 51 10.16 0.52 1.95
N ALA A 52 9.46 -0.21 1.08
CA ALA A 52 9.54 -0.01 -0.38
C ALA A 52 9.10 1.39 -0.84
N TYR A 53 8.09 1.99 -0.22
CA TYR A 53 7.55 3.27 -0.68
C TYR A 53 8.51 4.42 -0.40
N GLN A 54 9.05 4.51 0.82
CA GLN A 54 10.02 5.55 1.17
C GLN A 54 11.29 5.44 0.32
N ASP A 55 11.74 4.21 0.06
CA ASP A 55 12.88 3.96 -0.83
C ASP A 55 12.61 4.44 -2.27
N ALA A 56 11.48 4.03 -2.85
CA ALA A 56 11.08 4.45 -4.19
C ALA A 56 10.93 5.98 -4.33
N HIS A 57 10.37 6.65 -3.32
CA HIS A 57 10.17 8.10 -3.36
C HIS A 57 11.48 8.89 -3.29
N ARG A 58 12.47 8.42 -2.54
CA ARG A 58 13.80 9.05 -2.51
C ARG A 58 14.46 9.06 -3.89
N TYR A 59 14.27 7.98 -4.66
CA TYR A 59 14.76 7.93 -6.04
C TYR A 59 13.89 8.77 -6.99
N ARG A 60 12.57 8.60 -6.95
CA ARG A 60 11.62 9.19 -7.90
C ARG A 60 11.49 10.71 -7.77
N VAL A 61 11.36 11.22 -6.55
CA VAL A 61 11.06 12.64 -6.26
C VAL A 61 12.27 13.33 -5.63
N GLY A 62 13.02 12.60 -4.80
CA GLY A 62 14.25 13.09 -4.19
C GLY A 62 14.26 12.88 -2.66
N VAL A 63 15.46 12.94 -2.08
CA VAL A 63 15.67 12.72 -0.65
C VAL A 63 14.90 13.71 0.24
N ASN A 64 14.69 14.93 -0.26
CA ASN A 64 13.95 16.00 0.43
C ASN A 64 12.48 16.12 -0.03
N ALA A 65 11.89 15.05 -0.60
CA ALA A 65 10.50 15.07 -1.09
C ALA A 65 9.46 15.48 -0.01
N ASN A 66 9.75 15.23 1.27
CA ASN A 66 8.92 15.63 2.40
C ASN A 66 8.87 17.16 2.62
N GLN A 67 9.76 17.92 1.98
CA GLN A 67 9.76 19.39 2.03
C GLN A 67 8.85 20.01 0.96
N LEU A 68 8.36 19.22 0.00
CA LEU A 68 7.42 19.70 -1.00
C LEU A 68 6.06 20.02 -0.37
N PRO A 69 5.36 21.10 -0.77
CA PRO A 69 4.12 21.52 -0.12
C PRO A 69 3.04 20.45 -0.01
N VAL A 70 2.93 19.54 -0.99
CA VAL A 70 1.93 18.46 -0.96
C VAL A 70 2.28 17.33 0.01
N ASN A 71 3.56 17.14 0.33
CA ASN A 71 4.06 16.09 1.22
C ASN A 71 4.42 16.61 2.61
N ALA A 72 4.58 17.92 2.76
CA ALA A 72 4.97 18.56 4.01
C ALA A 72 3.89 18.38 5.08
N ALA A 73 4.33 18.00 6.28
CA ALA A 73 3.44 17.91 7.43
C ALA A 73 2.87 19.30 7.78
N LYS A 74 1.61 19.34 8.19
CA LYS A 74 0.92 20.56 8.67
C LYS A 74 1.01 20.73 10.19
N CYS A 75 2.00 20.09 10.82
CA CYS A 75 2.30 20.15 12.24
C CYS A 75 3.81 20.41 12.44
N PRO A 76 4.26 20.76 13.66
CA PRO A 76 5.68 20.98 13.92
C PRO A 76 6.54 19.75 13.58
N VAL A 77 7.66 19.96 12.87
CA VAL A 77 8.60 18.90 12.48
C VAL A 77 9.97 19.21 13.06
N HIS A 78 10.45 18.34 13.94
CA HIS A 78 11.70 18.51 14.68
C HIS A 78 12.52 17.23 14.60
N HIS A 79 13.61 17.26 13.82
CA HIS A 79 14.50 16.12 13.63
C HIS A 79 15.92 16.57 13.27
N TYR A 80 16.88 15.65 13.34
CA TYR A 80 18.28 15.93 13.06
C TYR A 80 18.72 15.73 11.59
N GLN A 81 17.81 15.33 10.69
CA GLN A 81 18.14 15.18 9.26
C GLN A 81 18.61 16.52 8.65
N ARG A 82 19.63 16.46 7.78
CA ARG A 82 20.27 17.60 7.11
C ARG A 82 20.60 17.26 5.65
N ASP A 83 20.87 18.30 4.88
CA ASP A 83 21.41 18.26 3.53
C ASP A 83 20.57 17.43 2.54
N GLY A 84 21.21 16.88 1.50
CA GLY A 84 20.56 16.20 0.39
C GLY A 84 20.24 17.15 -0.77
N ALA A 85 19.99 16.56 -1.94
CA ALA A 85 19.63 17.33 -3.13
C ALA A 85 18.39 18.18 -2.86
N MET A 86 18.42 19.44 -3.29
CA MET A 86 17.34 20.42 -3.12
C MET A 86 16.96 20.68 -1.65
N ALA A 87 17.90 20.53 -0.71
CA ALA A 87 17.66 20.85 0.70
C ALA A 87 17.25 22.30 0.87
N GLY A 88 16.09 22.53 1.48
CA GLY A 88 15.56 23.85 1.74
C GLY A 88 14.96 24.56 0.54
N THR A 89 15.13 24.03 -0.68
CA THR A 89 14.61 24.66 -1.90
C THR A 89 13.24 24.11 -2.24
N CYS A 90 12.19 24.91 -2.00
CA CYS A 90 10.92 24.74 -2.70
C CYS A 90 10.86 25.69 -3.90
N PRO A 91 11.07 25.21 -5.15
CA PRO A 91 11.09 26.07 -6.33
C PRO A 91 9.73 26.73 -6.64
N VAL A 92 8.64 26.23 -6.05
CA VAL A 92 7.28 26.76 -6.26
C VAL A 92 6.99 27.96 -5.34
N ASN A 93 7.56 27.98 -4.13
CA ASN A 93 7.15 28.94 -3.09
C ASN A 93 8.31 29.85 -2.63
N GLY A 94 9.56 29.55 -3.00
CA GLY A 94 10.74 30.34 -2.62
C GLY A 94 11.08 30.35 -1.12
N HIS A 95 10.30 29.67 -0.28
CA HIS A 95 10.50 29.60 1.16
C HIS A 95 11.62 28.61 1.50
N MET A 96 12.64 29.11 2.20
CA MET A 96 13.75 28.32 2.74
C MET A 96 13.35 27.74 4.09
N ALA A 97 12.89 26.48 4.12
CA ALA A 97 12.76 25.72 5.36
C ALA A 97 14.05 24.92 5.63
N VAL A 98 15.19 25.60 5.67
CA VAL A 98 16.47 24.98 6.05
C VAL A 98 16.58 25.05 7.57
N GLN A 99 16.80 23.92 8.22
CA GLN A 99 17.23 23.94 9.62
C GLN A 99 18.56 24.68 9.71
N SER A 100 18.61 25.72 10.55
CA SER A 100 19.76 26.63 10.67
C SER A 100 21.00 25.95 11.27
N SER A 101 22.04 26.74 11.61
CA SER A 101 23.34 26.29 12.16
C SER A 101 23.29 25.61 13.54
N GLY A 102 22.13 25.13 13.99
CA GLY A 102 21.97 24.39 15.24
C GLY A 102 22.51 22.96 15.16
N VAL A 103 22.60 22.32 16.33
CA VAL A 103 23.13 20.95 16.48
C VAL A 103 22.34 19.95 15.63
N ASN A 104 23.06 19.02 14.98
CA ASN A 104 22.54 18.03 14.03
C ASN A 104 22.71 16.56 14.50
N TYR A 105 22.90 16.32 15.80
CA TYR A 105 23.06 14.98 16.39
C TYR A 105 22.34 14.86 17.73
N TYR A 106 22.02 13.63 18.15
CA TYR A 106 21.46 13.30 19.47
C TYR A 106 22.17 12.07 20.06
N PRO A 107 22.43 12.03 21.39
CA PRO A 107 22.20 13.08 22.38
C PRO A 107 23.17 14.27 22.25
N ASN A 108 22.79 15.46 22.74
CA ASN A 108 23.62 16.67 22.76
C ASN A 108 23.36 17.51 24.03
N ASP A 109 24.13 18.57 24.24
CA ASP A 109 24.08 19.45 25.40
C ASP A 109 23.01 20.56 25.32
N GLN A 110 22.43 20.81 24.15
CA GLN A 110 21.41 21.84 23.90
C GLN A 110 19.97 21.32 24.09
N ILE A 111 19.79 20.14 24.70
CA ILE A 111 18.47 19.56 24.98
C ILE A 111 17.58 20.52 25.79
N ASN A 112 18.16 21.20 26.78
CA ASN A 112 17.43 22.17 27.61
C ASN A 112 17.15 23.50 26.89
N ASP A 113 17.77 23.73 25.73
CA ASP A 113 17.61 24.93 24.90
C ASP A 113 16.66 24.69 23.71
N GLY A 114 15.92 23.57 23.73
CA GLY A 114 14.90 23.25 22.74
C GLY A 114 15.37 22.34 21.60
N ALA A 115 16.56 21.70 21.72
CA ALA A 115 16.96 20.69 20.76
C ALA A 115 15.99 19.48 20.77
N PRO A 116 15.65 18.88 19.61
CA PRO A 116 14.67 17.79 19.54
C PRO A 116 15.05 16.58 20.41
N VAL A 117 14.10 16.04 21.17
CA VAL A 117 14.31 14.82 21.98
C VAL A 117 13.27 13.75 21.65
N PRO A 118 13.61 12.45 21.76
CA PRO A 118 12.62 11.38 21.69
C PRO A 118 11.56 11.55 22.77
N ASP A 119 10.29 11.34 22.41
CA ASP A 119 9.17 11.35 23.35
C ASP A 119 8.74 9.91 23.65
N PRO A 120 9.03 9.37 24.86
CA PRO A 120 8.63 8.01 25.23
C PRO A 120 7.11 7.83 25.35
N SER A 121 6.33 8.90 25.51
CA SER A 121 4.88 8.81 25.69
C SER A 121 4.13 8.31 24.45
N VAL A 122 4.78 8.41 23.28
CA VAL A 122 4.25 7.96 21.99
C VAL A 122 4.99 6.73 21.45
N ALA A 123 5.76 6.04 22.29
CA ALA A 123 6.45 4.81 21.89
C ALA A 123 5.47 3.71 21.49
N GLU A 124 5.79 2.96 20.44
CA GLU A 124 4.99 1.80 20.04
C GLU A 124 5.01 0.73 21.15
N PRO A 125 3.86 0.12 21.48
CA PRO A 125 3.82 -0.97 22.44
C PRO A 125 4.54 -2.21 21.88
N PRO A 126 5.21 -3.01 22.73
CA PRO A 126 5.87 -4.23 22.28
C PRO A 126 4.85 -5.23 21.73
N MET A 127 5.18 -5.87 20.59
CA MET A 127 4.40 -6.95 20.00
C MET A 127 4.93 -8.31 20.49
N PRO A 128 4.08 -9.19 21.06
CA PRO A 128 4.52 -10.52 21.46
C PRO A 128 4.90 -11.36 20.23
N VAL A 129 6.00 -12.10 20.36
CA VAL A 129 6.45 -13.09 19.37
C VAL A 129 6.33 -14.50 19.96
N LEU A 130 6.21 -15.52 19.11
CA LEU A 130 6.15 -16.92 19.56
C LEU A 130 7.47 -17.32 20.22
N GLU A 131 7.41 -17.88 21.42
CA GLU A 131 8.58 -18.23 22.27
C GLU A 131 9.60 -19.16 21.60
N LYS A 132 9.16 -19.99 20.64
CA LYS A 132 9.98 -20.98 19.93
C LYS A 132 9.90 -20.83 18.41
N ALA A 133 9.86 -19.59 17.91
CA ALA A 133 9.88 -19.32 16.47
C ALA A 133 11.27 -19.51 15.87
N TRP A 134 11.31 -20.04 14.64
CA TRP A 134 12.51 -20.07 13.81
C TRP A 134 12.47 -18.93 12.80
N VAL A 135 13.61 -18.23 12.62
CA VAL A 135 13.75 -17.22 11.56
C VAL A 135 14.16 -17.92 10.28
N THR A 136 13.21 -18.09 9.35
CA THR A 136 13.43 -18.71 8.04
C THR A 136 12.44 -18.16 7.01
N ARG A 137 12.62 -18.54 5.73
CA ARG A 137 11.63 -18.28 4.69
C ARG A 137 10.44 -19.23 4.86
N TYR A 138 9.50 -18.85 5.71
CA TYR A 138 8.29 -19.63 5.96
C TYR A 138 7.24 -19.38 4.87
N SER A 139 6.83 -20.44 4.16
CA SER A 139 5.74 -20.39 3.19
C SER A 139 4.41 -20.71 3.86
N LEU A 140 3.35 -20.03 3.44
CA LEU A 140 1.97 -20.33 3.86
C LEU A 140 1.26 -21.30 2.89
N SER A 141 1.88 -21.59 1.75
CA SER A 141 1.24 -22.23 0.59
C SER A 141 0.69 -23.64 0.81
N GLU A 142 1.12 -24.35 1.86
CA GLU A 142 0.66 -25.73 2.12
C GLU A 142 -0.62 -25.78 2.95
N ASP A 143 -0.91 -24.73 3.74
CA ASP A 143 -2.02 -24.70 4.72
C ASP A 143 -3.04 -23.58 4.45
N GLU A 144 -2.92 -22.86 3.33
CA GLU A 144 -3.70 -21.67 3.06
C GLU A 144 -4.91 -21.95 2.15
N ASP A 145 -6.08 -21.46 2.56
CA ASP A 145 -7.31 -21.58 1.78
C ASP A 145 -7.36 -20.54 0.67
N HIS A 146 -7.03 -20.97 -0.54
CA HIS A 146 -6.99 -20.12 -1.72
C HIS A 146 -8.34 -19.95 -2.43
N TYR A 147 -9.37 -20.72 -2.05
CA TYR A 147 -10.53 -20.93 -2.94
C TYR A 147 -11.86 -20.55 -2.31
N SER A 148 -12.03 -20.69 -0.99
CA SER A 148 -13.35 -20.49 -0.37
C SER A 148 -13.85 -19.06 -0.53
N GLN A 149 -13.00 -18.06 -0.29
CA GLN A 149 -13.38 -16.65 -0.38
C GLN A 149 -13.72 -16.24 -1.82
N ALA A 150 -12.92 -16.71 -2.79
CA ALA A 150 -13.18 -16.47 -4.21
C ALA A 150 -14.51 -17.09 -4.65
N GLY A 151 -14.78 -18.34 -4.24
CA GLY A 151 -16.05 -19.01 -4.52
C GLY A 151 -17.24 -18.33 -3.84
N ASN A 152 -17.09 -17.90 -2.59
CA ASN A 152 -18.13 -17.19 -1.86
C ASN A 152 -18.49 -15.88 -2.56
N LEU A 153 -17.49 -15.12 -3.03
CA LEU A 153 -17.72 -13.91 -3.80
C LEU A 153 -18.50 -14.20 -5.09
N PHE A 154 -18.12 -15.24 -5.84
CA PHE A 154 -18.82 -15.62 -7.06
C PHE A 154 -20.28 -16.02 -6.80
N ARG A 155 -20.55 -16.76 -5.72
CA ARG A 155 -21.90 -17.17 -5.33
C ARG A 155 -22.79 -16.01 -4.87
N LEU A 156 -22.18 -14.91 -4.41
CA LEU A 156 -22.91 -13.68 -4.05
C LEU A 156 -23.30 -12.84 -5.26
N MET A 157 -22.66 -13.05 -6.41
CA MET A 157 -22.94 -12.30 -7.63
C MET A 157 -24.28 -12.71 -8.25
N ASP A 158 -25.00 -11.73 -8.80
CA ASP A 158 -26.13 -12.01 -9.69
C ASP A 158 -25.65 -12.52 -11.06
N GLU A 159 -26.58 -13.06 -11.85
CA GLU A 159 -26.27 -13.65 -13.16
C GLU A 159 -25.67 -12.64 -14.15
N SER A 160 -26.04 -11.36 -14.05
CA SER A 160 -25.49 -10.32 -14.91
C SER A 160 -24.02 -10.03 -14.55
N GLN A 161 -23.70 -10.01 -13.26
CA GLN A 161 -22.34 -9.85 -12.74
C GLN A 161 -21.47 -11.05 -13.07
N LYS A 162 -21.97 -12.27 -12.90
CA LYS A 162 -21.27 -13.51 -13.30
C LYS A 162 -20.96 -13.49 -14.80
N THR A 163 -21.92 -13.09 -15.63
CA THR A 163 -21.73 -12.98 -17.08
C THR A 163 -20.65 -11.97 -17.43
N GLN A 164 -20.65 -10.79 -16.82
CA GLN A 164 -19.62 -9.76 -17.04
C GLN A 164 -18.23 -10.24 -16.62
N LEU A 165 -18.11 -10.78 -15.41
CA LEU A 165 -16.86 -11.30 -14.86
C LEU A 165 -16.25 -12.36 -15.79
N THR A 166 -17.06 -13.34 -16.18
CA THR A 166 -16.61 -14.49 -16.96
C THR A 166 -16.31 -14.11 -18.41
N ALA A 167 -17.04 -13.15 -18.99
CA ALA A 167 -16.72 -12.56 -20.29
C ALA A 167 -15.36 -11.85 -20.27
N THR A 168 -15.11 -10.96 -19.31
CA THR A 168 -13.82 -10.26 -19.18
C THR A 168 -12.65 -11.22 -19.02
N ILE A 169 -12.82 -12.25 -18.18
CA ILE A 169 -11.78 -13.28 -17.98
C ILE A 169 -11.54 -14.03 -19.29
N ALA A 170 -12.58 -14.51 -19.96
CA ALA A 170 -12.45 -15.30 -21.18
C ALA A 170 -11.83 -14.51 -22.35
N GLU A 171 -12.20 -13.24 -22.50
CA GLU A 171 -11.65 -12.33 -23.52
C GLU A 171 -10.15 -12.07 -23.33
N GLY A 172 -9.67 -12.04 -22.09
CA GLY A 172 -8.22 -12.00 -21.84
C GLY A 172 -7.55 -13.37 -22.00
N LEU A 173 -8.17 -14.40 -21.41
CA LEU A 173 -7.57 -15.72 -21.27
C LEU A 173 -7.45 -16.48 -22.60
N ILE A 174 -8.31 -16.19 -23.58
CA ILE A 174 -8.26 -16.82 -24.91
C ILE A 174 -6.92 -16.59 -25.64
N HIS A 175 -6.23 -15.49 -25.33
CA HIS A 175 -4.93 -15.15 -25.91
C HIS A 175 -3.75 -15.87 -25.25
N ALA A 176 -3.96 -16.53 -24.12
CA ALA A 176 -2.93 -17.30 -23.43
C ALA A 176 -2.73 -18.68 -24.08
N THR A 177 -1.61 -19.35 -23.77
CA THR A 177 -1.38 -20.72 -24.21
C THR A 177 -2.42 -21.68 -23.59
N GLU A 178 -2.74 -22.76 -24.28
CA GLU A 178 -3.73 -23.73 -23.80
C GLU A 178 -3.38 -24.27 -22.40
N SER A 179 -2.10 -24.51 -22.12
CA SER A 179 -1.63 -24.92 -20.79
C SER A 179 -2.02 -23.93 -19.68
N VAL A 180 -1.89 -22.62 -19.93
CA VAL A 180 -2.30 -21.58 -18.98
C VAL A 180 -3.82 -21.55 -18.83
N GLN A 181 -4.56 -21.66 -19.94
CA GLN A 181 -6.02 -21.70 -19.90
C GLN A 181 -6.51 -22.86 -19.03
N GLN A 182 -5.99 -24.07 -19.24
CA GLN A 182 -6.37 -25.25 -18.44
C GLN A 182 -6.03 -25.08 -16.94
N ARG A 183 -4.85 -24.53 -16.63
CA ARG A 183 -4.46 -24.25 -15.23
C ARG A 183 -5.40 -23.27 -14.55
N MET A 184 -5.83 -22.22 -15.25
CA MET A 184 -6.77 -21.23 -14.72
C MET A 184 -8.16 -21.81 -14.52
N LEU A 185 -8.68 -22.56 -15.49
CA LEU A 185 -9.97 -23.25 -15.37
C LEU A 185 -10.01 -24.21 -14.18
N GLU A 186 -8.88 -24.86 -13.87
CA GLU A 186 -8.75 -25.70 -12.66
C GLU A 186 -8.76 -24.87 -11.37
N GLN A 187 -8.15 -23.67 -11.35
CA GLN A 187 -8.27 -22.79 -10.17
C GLN A 187 -9.70 -22.34 -9.94
N PHE A 188 -10.42 -21.96 -11.00
CA PHE A 188 -11.83 -21.58 -10.91
C PHE A 188 -12.67 -22.75 -10.40
N ARG A 189 -12.36 -23.99 -10.80
CA ARG A 189 -13.14 -25.17 -10.46
C ARG A 189 -13.07 -25.46 -8.98
N LYS A 190 -11.89 -25.25 -8.39
CA LYS A 190 -11.65 -25.37 -6.95
C LYS A 190 -12.40 -24.31 -6.15
N ALA A 191 -12.66 -23.14 -6.71
CA ALA A 191 -13.45 -22.08 -6.08
C ALA A 191 -14.96 -22.33 -6.19
N ASP A 192 -15.44 -22.64 -7.39
CA ASP A 192 -16.82 -23.03 -7.68
C ASP A 192 -16.91 -23.72 -9.06
N PRO A 193 -17.54 -24.91 -9.19
CA PRO A 193 -17.73 -25.57 -10.48
C PRO A 193 -18.50 -24.71 -11.49
N ASP A 194 -19.53 -23.96 -11.06
CA ASP A 194 -20.34 -23.10 -11.92
C ASP A 194 -19.48 -21.96 -12.50
N TYR A 195 -18.49 -21.49 -11.74
CA TYR A 195 -17.56 -20.46 -12.20
C TYR A 195 -16.72 -20.96 -13.38
N THR A 196 -16.17 -22.16 -13.30
CA THR A 196 -15.42 -22.75 -14.43
C THR A 196 -16.29 -22.99 -15.65
N ASP A 197 -17.52 -23.43 -15.46
CA ASP A 197 -18.43 -23.73 -16.56
C ASP A 197 -18.78 -22.46 -17.35
N HIS A 198 -19.03 -21.36 -16.66
CA HIS A 198 -19.24 -20.06 -17.29
C HIS A 198 -18.03 -19.60 -18.10
N VAL A 199 -16.83 -19.59 -17.50
CA VAL A 199 -15.60 -19.15 -18.21
C VAL A 199 -15.33 -20.05 -19.42
N SER A 200 -15.46 -21.36 -19.26
CA SER A 200 -15.22 -22.34 -20.33
C SER A 200 -16.20 -22.18 -21.49
N SER A 201 -17.48 -21.92 -21.19
CA SER A 201 -18.53 -21.69 -22.19
C SER A 201 -18.21 -20.48 -23.07
N VAL A 202 -17.76 -19.38 -22.47
CA VAL A 202 -17.39 -18.17 -23.20
C VAL A 202 -16.14 -18.42 -24.05
N ILE A 203 -15.09 -19.05 -23.50
CA ILE A 203 -13.88 -19.41 -24.27
C ILE A 203 -14.24 -20.25 -25.49
N ASN A 204 -15.08 -21.27 -25.33
CA ASN A 204 -15.50 -22.12 -26.44
C ASN A 204 -16.30 -21.36 -27.49
N THR A 205 -17.13 -20.40 -27.06
CA THR A 205 -17.86 -19.52 -27.98
C THR A 205 -16.92 -18.61 -28.77
N LEU A 206 -15.91 -18.04 -28.12
CA LEU A 206 -14.90 -17.21 -28.77
C LEU A 206 -14.06 -18.02 -29.78
N ARG A 207 -13.65 -19.24 -29.44
CA ARG A 207 -12.91 -20.14 -30.35
C ARG A 207 -13.69 -20.48 -31.62
N LYS A 208 -15.02 -20.59 -31.54
CA LYS A 208 -15.88 -20.87 -32.71
C LYS A 208 -16.07 -19.66 -33.63
N LYS A 209 -15.82 -18.45 -33.12
CA LYS A 209 -15.95 -17.19 -33.88
C LYS A 209 -14.64 -16.77 -34.55
N ALA A 210 -13.50 -17.31 -34.08
CA ALA A 210 -12.18 -17.13 -34.68
C ALA A 210 -11.98 -18.08 -35.87
#